data_AF-A0A151PFU9-F1
#
_entry.id   AF-A0A151PFU9-F1
#
_cell.length_a   1.000
_cell.length_b   1.000
_cell.length_c   1.000
_cell.angle_alpha   90.00
_cell.angle_beta   90.00
_cell.angle_gamma   90.00
#
_symmetry.space_group_name_H-M   'P 1'
#
loop_
_entity.id
_entity.type
_entity.pdbx_description
1 polymer ?
#
loop_
_entity_poly.entity_id
_entity_poly.type
_entity_poly.pdbx_seq_one_letter_code
_entity_poly.pdbx_strand_id
1 'polypeptide(L)'
;MARNNVKLKWISQEKLEVPINDFVEFACKLGYQLDPVSSGLRVQCLEKNLTYPKCRKRDPCMVTKQDMTRNHIQLKWIAREKLDVPGGDFVEFKCESGHELDPVSSQLRVLKKKETFKRDFEESIYPSR
;
A
#
# COMPACT_ATOMS: atom_id res chain seq x y z
N MET A 1 12.51 16.39 -9.47
CA MET A 1 11.40 15.61 -8.90
C MET A 1 11.34 14.15 -9.39
N ALA A 2 11.47 13.89 -10.71
CA ALA A 2 11.32 12.54 -11.28
C ALA A 2 12.23 11.46 -10.64
N ARG A 3 13.52 11.76 -10.43
CA ARG A 3 14.50 10.84 -9.80
C ARG A 3 14.12 10.39 -8.39
N ASN A 4 13.34 11.20 -7.68
CA ASN A 4 12.94 10.95 -6.30
C ASN A 4 11.54 10.34 -6.18
N ASN A 5 10.86 10.07 -7.31
CA ASN A 5 9.50 9.49 -7.36
C ASN A 5 8.44 10.29 -6.59
N VAL A 6 8.59 11.61 -6.56
CA VAL A 6 7.64 12.55 -5.92
C VAL A 6 6.94 13.43 -6.97
N LYS A 7 5.81 13.99 -6.56
CA LYS A 7 5.06 15.06 -7.21
C LYS A 7 4.67 16.13 -6.18
N LEU A 8 4.32 17.33 -6.63
CA LEU A 8 3.68 18.32 -5.75
C LEU A 8 2.31 17.78 -5.30
N LYS A 9 1.93 18.03 -4.05
CA LYS A 9 0.70 17.49 -3.48
C LYS A 9 -0.56 18.13 -4.08
N TRP A 10 -0.53 19.45 -4.29
CA TRP A 10 -1.71 20.23 -4.69
C TRP A 10 -1.59 20.88 -6.08
N ILE A 11 -0.41 20.85 -6.69
CA ILE A 11 -0.08 21.65 -7.88
C ILE A 11 0.30 20.69 -9.02
N SER A 12 -0.23 20.93 -10.22
CA SER A 12 0.04 20.12 -11.41
C SER A 12 1.26 20.58 -12.22
N GLN A 13 1.82 21.76 -11.91
CA GLN A 13 2.98 22.33 -12.60
C GLN A 13 4.27 21.55 -12.33
N GLU A 14 5.18 21.57 -13.31
CA GLU A 14 6.51 20.92 -13.21
C GLU A 14 7.57 21.80 -12.53
N LYS A 15 7.37 23.12 -12.54
CA LYS A 15 8.23 24.12 -11.89
C LYS A 15 7.37 24.98 -10.96
N LEU A 16 7.84 25.14 -9.73
CA LEU A 16 7.22 25.99 -8.71
C LEU A 16 8.28 26.95 -8.17
N GLU A 17 7.94 28.23 -8.11
CA GLU A 17 8.76 29.24 -7.44
C GLU A 17 8.26 29.39 -6.01
N VAL A 18 9.13 29.12 -5.05
CA VAL A 18 8.79 29.05 -3.62
C VAL A 18 9.62 30.08 -2.88
N PRO A 19 9.01 30.97 -2.09
CA PRO A 19 9.73 31.93 -1.26
C PRO A 19 10.68 31.23 -0.27
N ILE A 20 11.77 31.91 0.09
CA ILE A 20 12.68 31.44 1.15
C ILE A 20 11.90 31.37 2.46
N ASN A 21 12.17 30.34 3.27
CA ASN A 21 11.49 29.99 4.52
C ASN A 21 10.05 29.49 4.38
N ASP A 22 9.53 29.35 3.15
CA ASP A 22 8.20 28.78 2.92
C ASP A 22 8.25 27.26 2.76
N PHE A 23 7.08 26.61 2.90
CA PHE A 23 6.94 25.16 2.88
C PHE A 23 6.34 24.64 1.57
N VAL A 24 6.89 23.52 1.11
CA VAL A 24 6.37 22.76 -0.02
C VAL A 24 5.94 21.39 0.46
N GLU A 25 4.75 20.98 0.07
CA GLU A 25 4.26 19.63 0.32
C GLU A 25 4.35 18.76 -0.93
N PHE A 26 5.02 17.63 -0.77
CA PHE A 26 5.16 16.59 -1.77
C PHE A 26 4.22 15.42 -1.49
N ALA A 27 3.97 14.64 -2.53
CA ALA A 27 3.37 13.33 -2.43
C ALA A 27 4.19 12.34 -3.25
N CYS A 28 4.30 11.09 -2.79
CA CYS A 28 4.86 10.03 -3.62
C CYS A 28 3.97 9.77 -4.84
N LYS A 29 4.59 9.43 -5.96
CA LYS A 29 3.88 8.94 -7.14
C LYS A 29 3.12 7.65 -6.82
N LEU A 30 2.11 7.33 -7.63
CA LEU A 30 1.35 6.09 -7.48
C LEU A 30 2.30 4.89 -7.56
N GLY A 31 2.12 3.91 -6.66
CA GLY A 31 3.02 2.75 -6.53
C GLY A 31 4.30 3.00 -5.72
N TYR A 32 4.49 4.21 -5.17
CA TYR A 32 5.64 4.55 -4.31
C TYR A 32 5.19 4.92 -2.90
N GLN A 33 6.10 4.79 -1.94
CA GLN A 33 5.94 5.21 -0.55
C GLN A 33 7.18 5.99 -0.08
N LEU A 34 7.01 6.79 0.97
CA LEU A 34 8.12 7.55 1.53
C LEU A 34 9.22 6.58 1.97
N ASP A 35 10.45 6.85 1.55
CA ASP A 35 11.60 6.08 1.98
C ASP A 35 11.88 6.40 3.47
N PRO A 36 11.96 5.41 4.38
CA PRO A 36 12.13 5.66 5.81
C PRO A 36 13.35 6.51 6.18
N VAL A 37 14.39 6.51 5.33
CA VAL A 37 15.60 7.31 5.54
C VAL A 37 15.50 8.72 4.95
N SER A 38 14.40 9.04 4.28
CA SER A 38 14.23 10.35 3.64
C SER A 38 13.60 11.38 4.56
N SER A 39 13.79 12.65 4.21
CA SER A 39 13.11 13.77 4.86
C SER A 39 11.59 13.66 4.70
N GLY A 40 10.85 14.31 5.60
CA GLY A 40 9.40 14.37 5.54
C GLY A 40 8.88 14.97 4.23
N LEU A 41 7.61 14.69 3.90
CA LEU A 41 6.98 15.18 2.68
C LEU A 41 6.72 16.70 2.68
N ARG A 42 6.76 17.34 3.85
CA ARG A 42 6.69 18.80 3.99
C ARG A 42 8.11 19.32 4.22
N VAL A 43 8.62 20.07 3.25
CA VAL A 43 10.00 20.56 3.23
C VAL A 43 10.02 22.08 3.17
N GLN A 44 10.92 22.70 3.92
CA GLN A 44 11.13 24.15 3.89
C GLN A 44 12.18 24.51 2.82
N CYS A 45 11.94 25.59 2.07
CA CYS A 45 12.93 26.15 1.16
C CYS A 45 13.95 26.98 1.94
N LEU A 46 15.20 26.53 2.01
CA LEU A 46 16.27 27.20 2.75
C LEU A 46 17.40 27.59 1.79
N GLU A 47 17.88 28.84 1.87
CA GLU A 47 19.05 29.32 1.10
C GLU A 47 18.97 29.06 -0.42
N LYS A 48 17.76 29.13 -1.00
CA LYS A 48 17.48 28.81 -2.42
C LYS A 48 17.73 27.34 -2.81
N ASN A 49 17.84 26.43 -1.83
CA ASN A 49 17.91 25.00 -2.05
C ASN A 49 16.71 24.31 -1.39
N LEU A 50 16.19 23.28 -2.06
CA LEU A 50 15.06 22.49 -1.59
C LEU A 50 15.46 21.02 -1.58
N THR A 51 15.61 20.45 -0.39
CA THR A 51 15.96 19.03 -0.23
C THR A 51 14.73 18.16 -0.47
N TYR A 52 14.64 17.60 -1.67
CA TYR A 52 13.52 16.77 -2.07
C TYR A 52 13.44 15.48 -1.23
N PRO A 53 12.23 15.10 -0.76
CA PRO A 53 12.02 13.79 -0.18
C PRO A 53 12.13 12.73 -1.28
N LYS A 54 12.50 11.52 -0.88
CA LYS A 54 12.73 10.36 -1.73
C LYS A 54 11.66 9.32 -1.44
N CYS A 55 11.01 8.85 -2.49
CA CYS A 55 10.08 7.74 -2.40
C CYS A 55 10.69 6.50 -3.06
N ARG A 56 10.52 5.36 -2.40
CA ARG A 56 10.89 4.04 -2.93
C ARG A 56 9.66 3.32 -3.46
N LYS A 57 9.88 2.36 -4.37
CA LYS A 57 8.78 1.54 -4.89
C LYS A 57 8.15 0.79 -3.71
N ARG A 58 6.82 0.70 -3.70
CA ARG A 58 6.14 -0.14 -2.70
C ARG A 58 6.55 -1.58 -2.94
N ASP A 59 6.86 -2.26 -1.85
CA ASP A 59 7.07 -3.70 -1.88
C ASP A 59 5.73 -4.36 -2.29
N PRO A 60 5.75 -5.37 -3.17
CA PRO A 60 4.55 -6.09 -3.52
C PRO A 60 3.97 -6.76 -2.27
N CYS A 61 2.64 -6.83 -2.19
CA CYS A 61 2.01 -7.70 -1.23
C CYS A 61 2.19 -9.14 -1.73
N MET A 62 2.87 -9.98 -0.94
CA MET A 62 2.98 -11.40 -1.23
C MET A 62 1.78 -12.12 -0.63
N VAL A 63 1.03 -12.82 -1.48
CA VAL A 63 -0.01 -13.76 -1.06
C VAL A 63 0.54 -15.17 -1.29
N THR A 64 0.63 -15.98 -0.23
CA THR A 64 1.12 -17.35 -0.30
C THR A 64 0.01 -18.38 -0.17
N LYS A 65 0.21 -19.58 -0.72
CA LYS A 65 -0.68 -20.73 -0.53
C LYS A 65 -0.87 -21.10 0.94
N GLN A 66 0.18 -20.98 1.75
CA GLN A 66 0.10 -21.28 3.18
C GLN A 66 -0.85 -20.31 3.91
N ASP A 67 -0.76 -19.01 3.59
CA ASP A 67 -1.69 -18.01 4.15
C ASP A 67 -3.13 -18.28 3.70
N MET A 68 -3.32 -18.66 2.43
CA MET A 68 -4.62 -19.02 1.89
C MET A 68 -5.24 -20.23 2.59
N THR A 69 -4.48 -21.33 2.70
CA THR A 69 -4.91 -22.56 3.37
C THR A 69 -5.19 -22.35 4.86
N ARG A 70 -4.32 -21.60 5.56
CA ARG A 70 -4.53 -21.28 6.99
C ARG A 70 -5.84 -20.54 7.24
N ASN A 71 -6.26 -19.72 6.26
CA ASN A 71 -7.47 -18.92 6.35
C ASN A 71 -8.63 -19.50 5.52
N HIS A 72 -8.57 -20.76 5.07
CA HIS A 72 -9.65 -21.41 4.30
C HIS A 72 -10.20 -20.55 3.14
N ILE A 73 -9.31 -19.84 2.45
CA ILE A 73 -9.64 -18.99 1.31
C ILE A 73 -8.79 -19.38 0.10
N GLN A 74 -9.30 -19.06 -1.08
CA GLN A 74 -8.63 -19.30 -2.36
C GLN A 74 -8.85 -18.10 -3.27
N LEU A 75 -7.96 -17.91 -4.25
CA LEU A 75 -8.12 -16.87 -5.27
C LEU A 75 -9.40 -17.14 -6.07
N LYS A 76 -10.22 -16.10 -6.28
CA LYS A 76 -11.48 -16.26 -6.99
C LYS A 76 -11.29 -16.55 -8.49
N TRP A 77 -10.28 -15.93 -9.11
CA TRP A 77 -10.07 -15.96 -10.56
C TRP A 77 -8.73 -16.53 -11.01
N ILE A 78 -7.74 -16.63 -10.11
CA ILE A 78 -6.34 -16.93 -10.48
C ILE A 78 -5.92 -18.27 -9.88
N ALA A 79 -5.60 -19.27 -10.71
CA ALA A 79 -5.07 -20.56 -10.26
C ALA A 79 -3.53 -20.53 -10.14
N ARG A 80 -2.98 -19.69 -9.25
CA ARG A 80 -1.52 -19.62 -9.00
C ARG A 80 -1.21 -19.88 -7.53
N GLU A 81 -0.08 -20.54 -7.26
CA GLU A 81 0.37 -20.88 -5.91
C GLU A 81 0.99 -19.70 -5.14
N LYS A 82 1.52 -18.71 -5.86
CA LYS A 82 2.04 -17.46 -5.32
C LYS A 82 1.61 -16.30 -6.21
N LEU A 83 1.11 -15.23 -5.61
CA LEU A 83 0.74 -14.01 -6.31
C LEU A 83 1.52 -12.84 -5.71
N ASP A 84 2.45 -12.29 -6.50
CA ASP A 84 3.09 -11.02 -6.19
C ASP A 84 2.17 -9.91 -6.70
N VAL A 85 1.47 -9.25 -5.78
CA VAL A 85 0.51 -8.20 -6.11
C VAL A 85 1.23 -6.86 -6.06
N PRO A 86 1.33 -6.13 -7.18
CA PRO A 86 1.89 -4.79 -7.17
C PRO A 86 1.13 -3.92 -6.15
N GLY A 87 1.88 -3.13 -5.37
CA GLY A 87 1.27 -2.32 -4.31
C GLY A 87 0.25 -1.33 -4.86
N GLY A 88 -1.04 -1.61 -4.69
CA GLY A 88 -2.16 -0.81 -5.20
C GLY A 88 -3.22 -1.60 -5.95
N ASP A 89 -2.94 -2.85 -6.35
CA ASP A 89 -3.91 -3.73 -7.01
C ASP A 89 -4.74 -4.52 -5.99
N PHE A 90 -5.99 -4.82 -6.35
CA PHE A 90 -6.89 -5.61 -5.53
C PHE A 90 -6.78 -7.09 -5.88
N VAL A 91 -6.73 -7.93 -4.86
CA VAL A 91 -6.94 -9.38 -4.99
C VAL A 91 -8.31 -9.71 -4.44
N GLU A 92 -9.05 -10.53 -5.19
CA GLU A 92 -10.36 -11.03 -4.77
C GLU A 92 -10.23 -12.50 -4.38
N PHE A 93 -10.63 -12.80 -3.15
CA PHE A 93 -10.67 -14.15 -2.60
C PHE A 93 -12.09 -14.70 -2.62
N LYS A 94 -12.22 -16.01 -2.48
CA LYS A 94 -13.45 -16.72 -2.12
C LYS A 94 -13.12 -17.74 -1.03
N CYS A 95 -14.11 -18.12 -0.24
CA CYS A 95 -13.94 -19.22 0.72
C CYS A 95 -13.66 -20.54 -0.02
N GLU A 96 -12.91 -21.42 0.64
CA GLU A 96 -12.85 -22.82 0.25
C GLU A 96 -14.22 -23.48 0.44
N SER A 97 -14.48 -24.57 -0.29
CA SER A 97 -15.75 -25.29 -0.21
C SER A 97 -16.02 -25.74 1.23
N GLY A 98 -17.25 -25.57 1.71
CA GLY A 98 -17.65 -25.92 3.06
C GLY A 98 -17.21 -24.92 4.13
N HIS A 99 -16.80 -23.70 3.76
CA HIS A 99 -16.53 -22.60 4.68
C HIS A 99 -17.30 -21.36 4.25
N GLU A 100 -17.78 -20.58 5.21
CA GLU A 100 -18.47 -19.31 4.97
C GLU A 100 -17.78 -18.15 5.67
N LEU A 101 -18.00 -16.94 5.15
CA LEU A 101 -17.52 -15.72 5.78
C LEU A 101 -18.21 -15.53 7.12
N ASP A 102 -17.42 -15.20 8.14
CA ASP A 102 -17.97 -14.69 9.36
C ASP A 102 -18.77 -13.39 9.08
N PRO A 103 -19.99 -13.22 9.63
CA PRO A 103 -20.82 -12.04 9.42
C PRO A 103 -20.14 -10.71 9.78
N VAL A 104 -19.14 -10.76 10.65
CA VAL A 104 -18.34 -9.61 11.13
C VAL A 104 -17.11 -9.37 10.23
N SER A 105 -16.72 -10.37 9.43
CA SER A 105 -15.61 -10.25 8.48
C SER A 105 -16.01 -9.38 7.28
N SER A 106 -15.37 -8.21 7.19
CA SER A 106 -15.65 -7.20 6.17
C SER A 106 -15.10 -7.61 4.80
N GLN A 107 -15.94 -8.19 3.94
CA GLN A 107 -15.79 -8.43 2.49
C GLN A 107 -14.44 -9.02 1.99
N LEU A 108 -14.46 -10.10 1.20
CA LEU A 108 -13.30 -10.78 0.57
C LEU A 108 -12.40 -9.92 -0.36
N ARG A 109 -12.60 -8.59 -0.40
CA ARG A 109 -11.70 -7.59 -0.98
C ARG A 109 -10.80 -7.00 0.12
N VAL A 110 -9.65 -7.63 0.41
CA VAL A 110 -8.66 -7.05 1.33
C VAL A 110 -7.25 -7.36 0.77
N LEU A 111 -6.35 -6.41 0.49
CA LEU A 111 -5.79 -5.34 1.34
C LEU A 111 -5.42 -4.05 0.59
N LYS A 112 -5.68 -2.91 1.25
CA LYS A 112 -4.76 -1.77 1.32
C LYS A 112 -4.30 -1.72 2.78
N LYS A 113 -2.99 -1.75 3.08
CA LYS A 113 -2.50 -1.40 4.42
C LYS A 113 -1.18 -0.62 4.36
N LYS A 114 -1.23 0.60 4.93
CA LYS A 114 -0.09 1.14 5.68
C LYS A 114 0.10 0.25 6.91
N GLU A 115 1.36 -0.08 7.20
CA GLU A 115 1.95 -0.48 8.48
C GLU A 115 1.16 -1.45 9.38
N THR A 116 1.85 -2.47 9.88
CA THR A 116 1.39 -3.50 10.85
C THR A 116 0.41 -4.55 10.30
N PHE A 117 0.98 -5.62 9.74
CA PHE A 117 0.46 -6.98 9.92
C PHE A 117 1.15 -7.58 11.15
N LYS A 118 0.84 -7.02 12.33
CA LYS A 118 1.03 -7.69 13.62
C LYS A 118 -0.39 -7.91 14.13
N ARG A 119 -0.80 -9.19 14.17
CA ARG A 119 -1.92 -9.78 14.91
C ARG A 119 -3.19 -8.93 15.02
N ASP A 120 -4.18 -9.28 14.20
CA ASP A 120 -5.64 -9.24 14.52
C ASP A 120 -6.36 -10.22 13.57
N PHE A 121 -5.86 -11.46 13.47
CA PHE A 121 -6.58 -12.60 12.90
C PHE A 121 -6.68 -13.62 14.02
N GLU A 122 -7.36 -13.24 15.09
CA GLU A 122 -7.78 -14.15 16.15
C GLU A 122 -9.20 -14.58 15.78
N GLU A 123 -9.32 -15.85 15.39
CA GLU A 123 -10.52 -16.68 15.19
C GLU A 123 -11.72 -16.08 14.42
N SER A 124 -12.06 -16.62 13.24
CA SER A 124 -13.46 -16.88 12.82
C SER A 124 -13.59 -17.20 11.31
N ILE A 125 -13.40 -18.46 10.92
CA ILE A 125 -14.07 -19.05 9.73
C ILE A 125 -14.57 -20.42 10.19
N TYR A 126 -15.86 -20.68 10.01
CA TYR A 126 -16.52 -21.88 10.51
C TYR A 126 -16.95 -22.79 9.35
N PRO A 127 -16.99 -24.11 9.58
CA PRO A 127 -17.49 -25.05 8.60
C PRO A 127 -18.99 -24.82 8.35
N SER A 128 -19.38 -24.83 7.07
CA SER A 128 -20.77 -24.82 6.64
C SER A 128 -21.45 -26.12 7.08
N ARG A 129 -22.66 -25.99 7.63
CA ARG A 129 -23.47 -27.10 8.15
C ARG A 129 -24.03 -27.99 7.04
#